data_AF-A0A6I1VXB2-F1
#
_entry.id   AF-A0A6I1VXB2-F1
#
_cell.length_a   1.000
_cell.length_b   1.000
_cell.length_c   1.000
_cell.angle_alpha   90.00
_cell.angle_beta   90.00
_cell.angle_gamma   90.00
#
_symmetry.space_group_name_H-M   'P 1'
#
loop_
_entity.id
_entity.type
_entity.pdbx_description
1 polymer ?
#
loop_
_entity_poly.entity_id
_entity_poly.type
_entity_poly.pdbx_seq_one_letter_code
_entity_poly.pdbx_strand_id
1 'polypeptide(L)'
;VWTVANQKGGVGKTTTSIALAGLLAEAGKRVVVVDLDPHGSMTSYFGYDPDALEHSNYDLFLHKGQVPDGLTAQLLLPTSNEQIALL
;
A
#
# COMPACT_ATOMS: atom_id res chain seq x y z
N VAL A 1 -4.27 -7.23 10.64
CA VAL A 1 -3.93 -5.88 10.15
C VAL A 1 -2.83 -5.34 11.04
N TRP A 2 -1.70 -4.91 10.46
CA TRP A 2 -0.57 -4.35 11.18
C TRP A 2 -0.33 -2.91 10.72
N THR A 3 0.08 -2.04 11.64
CA THR A 3 0.37 -0.64 11.36
C THR A 3 1.74 -0.30 11.89
N VAL A 4 2.59 0.27 11.02
CA VAL A 4 3.92 0.78 11.39
C VAL A 4 3.85 2.31 11.40
N ALA A 5 3.76 2.90 12.59
CA ALA A 5 3.57 4.34 12.76
C ALA A 5 4.64 4.96 13.66
N ASN A 6 5.08 6.16 13.27
CA ASN A 6 6.00 7.00 14.04
C ASN A 6 5.92 8.43 13.47
N GLN A 7 5.78 9.42 14.34
CA GLN A 7 5.66 10.83 13.96
C GLN A 7 6.93 11.38 13.29
N LYS A 8 8.10 10.80 13.60
CA LYS A 8 9.37 11.22 13.00
C LYS A 8 9.50 10.65 11.57
N GLY A 9 9.87 11.51 10.62
CA GLY A 9 10.25 11.12 9.26
C GLY A 9 11.61 10.39 9.22
N GLY A 10 11.83 9.56 8.20
CA GLY A 10 13.14 8.90 7.99
C GLY A 10 13.55 7.83 9.01
N VAL A 11 12.61 7.33 9.82
CA VAL A 11 12.88 6.28 10.84
C VAL A 11 12.64 4.85 10.33
N GLY A 12 12.49 4.67 9.03
CA GLY A 12 12.37 3.35 8.40
C GLY A 12 10.95 2.74 8.36
N LYS A 13 9.87 3.49 8.63
CA LYS A 13 8.48 2.98 8.62
C LYS A 13 8.12 2.21 7.34
N THR A 14 8.36 2.85 6.19
CA THR A 14 8.09 2.29 4.86
C THR A 14 8.95 1.06 4.61
N THR A 15 10.25 1.17 4.87
CA THR A 15 11.22 0.06 4.74
C THR A 15 10.83 -1.15 5.58
N THR A 16 10.46 -0.93 6.85
CA THR A 16 10.01 -2.01 7.76
C THR A 16 8.71 -2.65 7.27
N SER A 17 7.76 -1.85 6.77
CA SER A 17 6.48 -2.37 6.27
C SER A 17 6.67 -3.24 5.02
N ILE A 18 7.51 -2.79 4.09
CA ILE A 18 7.88 -3.53 2.88
C ILE A 18 8.62 -4.82 3.22
N ALA A 19 9.63 -4.75 4.11
CA ALA A 19 10.40 -5.91 4.52
C ALA A 19 9.50 -6.97 5.18
N LEU A 20 8.57 -6.54 6.04
CA LEU A 20 7.60 -7.41 6.68
C LEU A 20 6.65 -8.07 5.65
N ALA A 21 6.23 -7.33 4.63
CA ALA A 21 5.42 -7.87 3.54
C ALA A 21 6.19 -8.93 2.73
N GLY A 22 7.48 -8.68 2.43
CA GLY A 22 8.35 -9.65 1.77
C GLY A 22 8.49 -10.96 2.56
N LEU A 23 8.80 -10.87 3.86
CA LEU A 23 8.94 -12.04 4.73
C LEU A 23 7.62 -12.84 4.84
N LEU A 24 6.48 -12.15 4.91
CA LEU A 24 5.17 -12.80 4.91
C LEU A 24 4.86 -13.50 3.59
N ALA A 25 5.19 -12.87 2.47
CA ALA A 25 5.02 -13.44 1.13
C ALA A 25 5.90 -14.70 0.96
N GLU A 26 7.16 -14.65 1.40
CA GLU A 26 8.06 -15.82 1.43
C GLU A 26 7.51 -16.96 2.30
N ALA A 27 6.79 -16.63 3.37
CA ALA A 27 6.07 -17.60 4.21
C ALA A 27 4.73 -18.09 3.60
N GLY A 28 4.47 -17.80 2.32
CA GLY A 28 3.29 -18.23 1.58
C GLY A 28 2.01 -17.48 1.95
N LYS A 29 2.11 -16.27 2.48
CA LYS A 29 0.94 -15.43 2.81
C LYS A 29 0.65 -14.44 1.68
N ARG A 30 -0.63 -14.26 1.37
CA ARG A 30 -1.09 -13.13 0.55
C ARG A 30 -1.08 -11.87 1.41
N VAL A 31 -0.44 -10.82 0.92
CA VAL A 31 -0.23 -9.57 1.63
C VAL A 31 -0.77 -8.42 0.80
N VAL A 32 -1.50 -7.51 1.46
CA VAL A 32 -1.79 -6.19 0.92
C VAL A 32 -1.03 -5.20 1.77
N VAL A 33 -0.20 -4.37 1.12
CA VAL A 33 0.43 -3.22 1.75
C VAL A 33 -0.34 -1.97 1.37
N VAL A 34 -0.48 -1.04 2.31
CA VAL A 34 -1.29 0.17 2.12
C VAL A 34 -0.40 1.40 2.28
N ASP A 35 -0.31 2.23 1.24
CA ASP A 35 0.50 3.47 1.29
C ASP A 35 -0.36 4.68 1.68
N LEU A 36 -0.38 5.01 2.97
CA LEU A 36 -1.12 6.18 3.48
C LEU A 36 -0.23 7.43 3.60
N ASP A 37 0.99 7.41 3.08
CA ASP A 37 1.87 8.58 3.08
C ASP A 37 1.63 9.37 1.78
N PRO A 38 1.21 10.65 1.83
CA PRO A 38 1.03 11.48 0.64
C PRO A 38 2.28 11.60 -0.25
N HIS A 39 3.47 11.31 0.27
CA HIS A 39 4.70 11.27 -0.52
C HIS A 39 4.86 10.01 -1.37
N GLY A 40 4.01 8.98 -1.21
CA GLY A 40 3.98 7.81 -2.08
C GLY A 40 5.26 6.97 -2.06
N SER A 41 6.03 7.00 -0.97
CA SER A 41 7.34 6.32 -0.93
C SER A 41 7.24 4.80 -1.10
N MET A 42 6.14 4.19 -0.65
CA MET A 42 5.91 2.75 -0.86
C MET A 42 5.45 2.50 -2.30
N THR A 43 4.58 3.36 -2.82
CA THR A 43 4.15 3.33 -4.23
C THR A 43 5.34 3.39 -5.19
N SER A 44 6.28 4.32 -4.97
CA SER A 44 7.52 4.41 -5.73
C SER A 44 8.42 3.18 -5.57
N TYR A 45 8.48 2.58 -4.38
CA TYR A 45 9.26 1.36 -4.16
C TYR A 45 8.77 0.20 -5.03
N PHE A 46 7.46 0.09 -5.25
CA PHE A 46 6.87 -0.92 -6.11
C PHE A 46 6.89 -0.55 -7.61
N GLY A 47 7.55 0.55 -7.99
CA GLY A 47 7.76 0.94 -9.38
C GLY A 47 6.65 1.78 -10.00
N TYR A 48 5.70 2.26 -9.20
CA TYR A 48 4.66 3.18 -9.64
C TYR A 48 5.08 4.63 -9.41
N ASP A 49 4.72 5.50 -10.35
CA ASP A 49 4.85 6.96 -10.17
C ASP A 49 3.62 7.49 -9.42
N PRO A 50 3.74 7.93 -8.15
CA PRO A 50 2.60 8.41 -7.37
C PRO A 50 1.88 9.60 -8.02
N ASP A 51 2.61 10.44 -8.76
CA ASP A 51 2.06 11.63 -9.40
C ASP A 51 1.31 11.31 -10.71
N ALA A 52 1.52 10.11 -11.27
CA ALA A 52 0.86 9.64 -12.49
C ALA A 52 -0.37 8.77 -12.22
N LEU A 53 -0.62 8.37 -10.97
CA LEU A 53 -1.79 7.58 -10.61
C LEU A 53 -3.03 8.47 -10.55
N GLU A 54 -4.03 8.16 -11.39
CA GLU A 54 -5.32 8.86 -11.40
C GLU A 54 -6.13 8.61 -10.12
N HIS A 55 -5.94 7.44 -9.52
CA HIS A 55 -6.63 7.00 -8.31
C HIS A 55 -5.64 6.54 -7.24
N SER A 56 -5.99 6.74 -5.98
CA SER A 56 -5.24 6.22 -4.84
C SER A 56 -6.19 5.71 -3.75
N ASN A 57 -5.66 5.09 -2.70
CA ASN A 57 -6.47 4.74 -1.54
C ASN A 57 -7.19 5.94 -0.89
N TYR A 58 -6.81 7.18 -1.20
CA TYR A 58 -7.54 8.39 -0.84
C TYR A 58 -9.02 8.32 -1.27
N ASP A 59 -9.30 7.73 -2.42
CA ASP A 59 -10.64 7.58 -2.98
C ASP A 59 -11.57 6.79 -2.05
N LEU A 60 -11.03 5.83 -1.30
CA LEU A 60 -11.80 5.08 -0.30
C LEU A 60 -12.31 6.00 0.82
N PHE A 61 -11.51 6.99 1.23
CA PHE A 61 -11.86 7.92 2.29
C PHE A 61 -12.91 8.96 1.84
N LEU A 62 -12.99 9.27 0.54
CA LEU A 62 -14.01 10.16 -0.01
C LEU A 62 -15.44 9.63 0.18
N HIS A 63 -15.59 8.31 0.26
CA HIS A 63 -16.89 7.65 0.40
C HIS A 63 -17.41 7.60 1.85
N LYS A 64 -16.68 8.14 2.84
CA LYS A 64 -17.11 8.26 4.26
C LYS A 64 -17.71 6.96 4.85
N GLY A 65 -17.11 5.82 4.52
CA GLY A 65 -17.55 4.50 4.99
C GLY A 65 -18.62 3.81 4.14
N GLN A 66 -19.11 4.46 3.09
CA GLN A 66 -20.02 3.89 2.08
C GLN A 66 -19.25 3.57 0.79
N VAL A 67 -18.22 2.74 0.92
CA VAL A 67 -17.36 2.35 -0.22
C VAL A 67 -18.17 1.54 -1.23
N PRO A 68 -18.24 1.94 -2.51
CA PRO A 68 -18.92 1.18 -3.55
C PRO A 68 -18.33 -0.22 -3.72
N ASP A 69 -19.20 -1.19 -4.00
CA ASP A 69 -18.77 -2.56 -4.27
C ASP A 69 -17.78 -2.59 -5.45
N GLY A 70 -16.65 -3.26 -5.25
CA GLY A 70 -15.61 -3.42 -6.26
C GLY A 70 -14.59 -2.28 -6.34
N LEU A 71 -14.81 -1.12 -5.72
CA LEU A 71 -13.85 -0.01 -5.76
C LEU A 71 -12.48 -0.44 -5.20
N THR A 72 -12.45 -1.11 -4.04
CA THR A 72 -11.20 -1.59 -3.44
C THR A 72 -10.41 -2.49 -4.39
N ALA A 73 -11.09 -3.33 -5.19
CA ALA A 73 -10.43 -4.22 -6.13
C ALA A 73 -9.85 -3.46 -7.34
N GLN A 74 -10.48 -2.35 -7.74
CA GLN A 74 -10.00 -1.48 -8.83
C GLN A 74 -8.76 -0.67 -8.42
N LEU A 75 -8.59 -0.41 -7.11
CA LEU A 75 -7.47 0.34 -6.57
C LEU A 75 -6.24 -0.53 -6.25
N LEU A 76 -6.37 -1.86 -6.30
CA LEU A 76 -5.23 -2.75 -6.03
C LEU A 76 -4.27 -2.78 -7.22
N LEU A 77 -3.02 -2.44 -6.95
CA LEU A 77 -1.93 -2.49 -7.91
C LEU A 77 -1.11 -3.78 -7.72
N PRO A 78 -0.86 -4.54 -8.80
CA PRO A 78 0.02 -5.71 -8.73
C PRO A 78 1.47 -5.26 -8.44
N THR A 79 2.28 -6.15 -7.86
CA THR A 79 3.71 -5.88 -7.67
C THR A 79 4.54 -6.93 -8.40
N SER A 80 5.87 -6.79 -8.36
CA SER A 80 6.79 -7.82 -8.86
C SER A 80 6.70 -9.16 -8.09
N ASN A 81 6.06 -9.18 -6.92
CA ASN A 81 5.75 -10.38 -6.17
C ASN A 81 4.24 -10.67 -6.24
N GLU A 82 3.84 -11.80 -6.82
CA GLU A 82 2.43 -12.19 -7.01
C GLU A 82 1.64 -12.33 -5.69
N GLN A 83 2.34 -12.50 -4.56
CA GLN A 83 1.72 -12.57 -3.23
C GLN A 83 1.52 -11.20 -2.58
N ILE A 84 2.06 -10.12 -3.16
CA ILE A 84 1.99 -8.76 -2.62
C ILE A 84 1.22 -7.87 -3.59
N ALA A 85 0.13 -7.27 -3.11
CA ALA A 85 -0.57 -6.18 -3.79
C ALA A 85 -0.37 -4.88 -3.01
N LEU A 86 -0.29 -3.77 -3.73
CA LEU A 86 -0.23 -2.42 -3.20
C LEU A 86 -1.63 -1.78 -3.25
N LEU A 87 -2.00 -1.06 -2.19
CA LEU A 87 -3.22 -0.27 -2.08
C LEU A 87 -2.94 1.19 -1.73
#